data_AF-A0A4P5V0E7-F1
#
_entry.id   AF-A0A4P5V0E7-F1
#
_cell.length_a   1.000
_cell.length_b   1.000
_cell.length_c   1.000
_cell.angle_alpha   90.00
_cell.angle_beta   90.00
_cell.angle_gamma   90.00
#
_symmetry.space_group_name_H-M   'P 1'
#
loop_
_entity.id
_entity.type
_entity.pdbx_description
1 polymer ?
#
loop_
_entity_poly.entity_id
_entity_poly.type
_entity_poly.pdbx_seq_one_letter_code
_entity_poly.pdbx_strand_id
1 'polypeptide(L)'
;MQMDILTVSGIASTLGVSLQTVRKHIRDVPSLTIGRTRVYDAARLQEITTRILMDSRAQGMAGASKHEVRERRRRALQLRAESNLPYADIARLTGYKTESGAWRAIHAERRQQLRIQP
;
A
#
# COMPACT_ATOMS: atom_id res chain seq x y z
N MET A 1 6.61 -35.57 17.18
CA MET A 1 6.59 -34.61 16.06
C MET A 1 7.31 -33.36 16.52
N GLN A 2 8.45 -33.04 15.91
CA GLN A 2 9.16 -31.80 16.15
C GLN A 2 8.41 -30.71 15.39
N MET A 3 7.72 -29.81 16.10
CA MET A 3 7.09 -28.67 15.45
C MET A 3 8.19 -27.64 15.22
N ASP A 4 8.55 -27.43 13.96
CA ASP A 4 9.39 -26.29 13.59
C ASP A 4 8.53 -25.04 13.67
N ILE A 5 8.97 -24.10 14.50
CA ILE A 5 8.22 -22.91 14.85
C ILE A 5 8.89 -21.68 14.23
N LEU A 6 8.09 -20.84 13.57
CA LEU A 6 8.53 -19.59 12.98
C LEU A 6 8.05 -18.39 13.80
N THR A 7 8.91 -17.38 13.89
CA THR A 7 8.56 -16.08 14.45
C THR A 7 8.35 -15.07 13.34
N VAL A 8 7.61 -13.99 13.64
CA VAL A 8 7.47 -12.84 12.73
C VAL A 8 8.84 -12.30 12.30
N SER A 9 9.80 -12.25 13.22
CA SER A 9 11.16 -11.80 12.94
C SER A 9 11.92 -12.77 12.03
N GLY A 10 11.76 -14.08 12.23
CA GLY A 10 12.33 -15.09 11.33
C GLY A 10 11.80 -14.93 9.91
N ILE A 11 10.48 -14.84 9.74
CA ILE A 11 9.83 -14.66 8.43
C ILE A 11 10.30 -13.37 7.76
N ALA A 12 10.38 -12.26 8.50
CA ALA A 12 10.84 -10.98 7.98
C ALA A 12 12.29 -11.05 7.47
N SER A 13 13.17 -11.70 8.24
CA SER A 13 14.58 -11.90 7.87
C SER A 13 14.71 -12.79 6.62
N THR A 14 13.94 -13.88 6.52
CA THR A 14 13.96 -14.79 5.38
C THR A 14 13.48 -14.11 4.10
N LEU A 15 12.48 -13.23 4.19
CA LEU A 15 11.86 -12.58 3.03
C LEU A 15 12.45 -11.21 2.70
N GLY A 16 13.33 -10.65 3.54
CA GLY A 16 13.91 -9.31 3.33
C GLY A 16 12.88 -8.17 3.43
N VAL A 17 11.82 -8.33 4.24
CA VAL A 17 10.73 -7.35 4.37
C VAL A 17 10.62 -6.81 5.80
N SER A 18 9.92 -5.68 5.99
CA SER A 18 9.70 -5.13 7.33
C SER A 18 8.80 -6.03 8.19
N LEU A 19 9.01 -6.01 9.52
CA LEU A 19 8.15 -6.71 10.49
C LEU A 19 6.68 -6.29 10.37
N GLN A 20 6.42 -5.02 10.04
CA GLN A 20 5.06 -4.50 9.88
C GLN A 20 4.37 -5.08 8.64
N THR A 21 5.13 -5.24 7.55
CA THR A 21 4.65 -5.92 6.34
C THR A 21 4.23 -7.35 6.67
N VAL A 22 5.07 -8.09 7.39
CA VAL A 22 4.74 -9.47 7.81
C VAL A 22 3.47 -9.47 8.66
N ARG A 23 3.40 -8.67 9.73
CA ARG A 23 2.22 -8.59 10.63
C ARG A 23 0.92 -8.24 9.91
N LYS A 24 0.97 -7.40 8.87
CA LYS A 24 -0.21 -7.03 8.09
C LYS A 24 -0.81 -8.23 7.35
N HIS A 25 0.03 -9.09 6.77
CA HIS A 25 -0.41 -10.18 5.89
C HIS A 25 -0.66 -11.51 6.60
N ILE A 26 -0.25 -11.62 7.86
CA ILE A 26 -0.47 -12.83 8.68
C ILE A 26 -1.44 -12.61 9.85
N ARG A 27 -2.16 -11.48 9.88
CA ARG A 27 -3.07 -11.12 10.98
C ARG A 27 -4.15 -12.19 11.22
N ASP A 28 -4.59 -12.81 10.15
CA ASP A 28 -5.62 -13.84 10.04
C ASP A 28 -5.05 -15.26 10.02
N VAL A 29 -3.72 -15.42 9.99
CA VAL A 29 -3.07 -16.72 10.01
C VAL A 29 -3.10 -17.26 11.45
N PRO A 30 -3.60 -18.49 11.68
CA PRO A 30 -3.54 -19.17 12.96
C PRO A 30 -2.12 -19.16 13.54
N SER A 31 -2.01 -18.73 14.79
CA SER A 31 -0.75 -18.64 15.52
C SER A 31 -0.95 -19.11 16.95
N LEU A 32 0.13 -19.59 17.55
CA LEU A 32 0.20 -19.86 18.97
C LEU A 32 0.91 -18.69 19.66
N THR A 33 0.46 -18.31 20.85
CA THR A 33 1.10 -17.24 21.62
C THR A 33 1.88 -17.86 22.77
N ILE A 34 3.20 -17.64 22.78
CA ILE A 34 4.10 -18.08 23.86
C ILE A 34 4.63 -16.81 24.53
N GLY A 35 4.15 -16.54 25.75
CA GLY A 35 4.42 -15.28 26.45
C GLY A 35 3.90 -14.08 25.65
N ARG A 36 4.82 -13.19 25.20
CA ARG A 36 4.50 -12.02 24.36
C ARG A 36 4.72 -12.26 22.87
N THR A 37 5.20 -13.44 22.49
CA THR A 37 5.62 -13.74 21.13
C THR A 37 4.56 -14.58 20.42
N ARG A 38 4.16 -14.13 19.23
CA ARG A 38 3.35 -14.94 18.32
C ARG A 38 4.25 -15.82 17.48
N VAL A 39 3.91 -17.09 17.46
CA VAL A 39 4.63 -18.11 16.72
C VAL A 39 3.72 -18.85 15.76
N TYR A 40 4.28 -19.26 14.63
CA TYR A 40 3.56 -19.84 13.50
C TYR A 40 4.16 -21.19 13.16
N ASP A 41 3.32 -22.10 12.68
CA ASP A 41 3.76 -23.40 12.16
C ASP A 41 4.62 -23.20 10.90
N ALA A 42 5.80 -23.82 10.85
CA ALA A 42 6.67 -23.77 9.68
C ALA A 42 6.00 -24.31 8.41
N ALA A 43 5.04 -25.23 8.51
CA ALA A 43 4.28 -25.72 7.37
C ALA A 43 3.51 -24.62 6.63
N ARG A 44 3.21 -23.50 7.31
CA ARG A 44 2.50 -22.34 6.74
C ARG A 44 3.44 -21.32 6.10
N LEU A 45 4.76 -21.54 6.13
CA LEU A 45 5.74 -20.58 5.59
C LEU A 45 5.48 -20.28 4.12
N GLN A 46 5.18 -21.31 3.32
CA GLN A 46 4.95 -21.13 1.88
C GLN A 46 3.70 -20.29 1.63
N GLU A 47 2.61 -20.53 2.35
CA GLU A 47 1.38 -19.72 2.29
C GLU A 47 1.65 -18.26 2.67
N ILE A 48 2.35 -18.04 3.80
CA ILE A 48 2.72 -16.70 4.29
C ILE A 48 3.59 -15.99 3.25
N THR A 49 4.55 -16.70 2.66
CA THR A 49 5.46 -16.18 1.65
C THR A 49 4.70 -15.77 0.40
N THR A 50 3.78 -16.60 -0.11
CA THR A 50 2.95 -16.25 -1.26
C THR A 50 2.07 -15.05 -0.98
N ARG A 51 1.41 -14.97 0.19
CA ARG A 51 0.59 -13.81 0.59
C ARG A 51 1.39 -12.52 0.63
N ILE A 52 2.63 -12.59 1.14
CA ILE A 52 3.52 -11.44 1.20
C ILE A 52 4.02 -11.10 -0.21
N LEU A 53 4.58 -12.03 -0.96
CA LEU A 53 5.17 -11.76 -2.28
C LEU A 53 4.14 -11.37 -3.35
N MET A 54 2.87 -11.82 -3.25
CA MET A 54 1.82 -11.49 -4.22
C MET A 54 1.10 -10.16 -3.94
N ASP A 55 1.16 -9.62 -2.72
CA ASP A 55 0.72 -8.25 -2.47
C ASP A 55 1.88 -7.32 -2.89
N SER A 56 1.81 -6.73 -4.09
CA SER A 56 2.89 -5.93 -4.71
C SER A 56 3.50 -4.86 -3.77
N ARG A 57 2.77 -4.43 -2.74
CA ARG A 57 3.28 -3.52 -1.69
C ARG A 57 4.35 -4.11 -0.78
N ALA A 58 4.40 -5.42 -0.58
CA ALA A 58 5.35 -6.06 0.32
C ALA A 58 6.76 -6.21 -0.28
N GLN A 59 6.87 -6.22 -1.62
CA GLN A 59 8.15 -6.24 -2.34
C GLN A 59 8.83 -4.86 -2.44
N GLY A 60 8.31 -3.83 -1.75
CA GLY A 60 8.85 -2.46 -1.85
C GLY A 60 8.47 -1.74 -3.15
N MET A 61 7.64 -2.36 -4.00
CA MET A 61 7.09 -1.70 -5.19
C MET A 61 5.99 -0.73 -4.74
N ALA A 62 6.19 0.56 -4.98
CA ALA A 62 5.15 1.55 -4.72
C ALA A 62 3.89 1.13 -5.51
N GLY A 63 2.75 0.96 -4.82
CA GLY A 63 1.49 0.53 -5.44
C GLY A 63 0.94 1.47 -6.53
N ALA A 64 1.63 2.58 -6.78
CA ALA A 64 1.63 3.35 -8.00
C ALA A 64 3.02 4.01 -8.11
N SER A 65 3.63 3.98 -9.28
CA SER A 65 4.85 4.72 -9.58
C SER A 65 4.64 6.22 -9.37
N LYS A 66 5.71 6.97 -9.11
CA LYS A 66 5.64 8.45 -9.02
C LYS A 66 5.02 9.06 -10.28
N HIS A 67 5.25 8.45 -11.44
CA HIS A 67 4.68 8.85 -12.71
C HIS A 67 3.16 8.67 -12.72
N GLU A 68 2.65 7.49 -12.36
CA GLU A 68 1.20 7.24 -12.27
C GLU A 68 0.49 8.16 -11.28
N VAL A 69 1.14 8.45 -10.14
CA VAL A 69 0.60 9.41 -9.16
C VAL A 69 0.52 10.81 -9.75
N ARG A 70 1.52 11.24 -10.53
CA ARG A 70 1.51 12.54 -11.21
C ARG A 70 0.46 12.59 -12.33
N GLU A 71 0.39 11.58 -13.17
CA GLU A 71 -0.62 11.50 -14.23
C GLU A 71 -2.04 11.58 -13.67
N ARG A 72 -2.30 10.86 -12.57
CA ARG A 72 -3.59 10.94 -11.86
C ARG A 72 -3.91 12.35 -11.35
N ARG A 73 -2.92 13.07 -10.82
CA ARG A 73 -3.07 14.45 -10.34
C ARG A 73 -3.33 15.43 -11.48
N ARG A 74 -2.59 15.32 -12.59
CA ARG A 74 -2.81 16.13 -13.80
C ARG A 74 -4.21 15.93 -14.35
N ARG A 75 -4.64 14.69 -14.48
CA ARG A 75 -6.00 14.34 -14.94
C ARG A 75 -7.07 14.91 -14.01
N ALA A 76 -6.89 14.84 -12.69
CA ALA A 76 -7.82 15.45 -11.74
C ALA A 76 -7.90 16.99 -11.90
N LEU A 77 -6.76 17.65 -12.16
CA LEU A 77 -6.73 19.09 -12.41
C LEU A 77 -7.39 19.46 -13.74
N GLN A 78 -7.16 18.70 -14.81
CA GLN A 78 -7.81 18.88 -16.12
C GLN A 78 -9.33 18.75 -16.01
N LEU A 79 -9.83 17.68 -15.37
CA LEU A 79 -11.27 17.47 -15.16
C LEU A 79 -11.91 18.63 -14.39
N ARG A 80 -11.18 19.24 -13.45
CA ARG A 80 -11.64 20.42 -12.71
C ARG A 80 -11.63 21.68 -13.58
N ALA A 81 -10.64 21.84 -14.45
CA ALA A 81 -10.48 23.01 -15.31
C ALA A 81 -11.45 23.02 -16.50
N GLU A 82 -11.64 21.87 -17.15
CA GLU A 82 -12.41 21.75 -18.40
C GLU A 82 -13.92 21.61 -18.16
N SER A 83 -14.32 20.90 -17.10
CA SER A 83 -15.72 20.50 -16.90
C SER A 83 -16.31 20.99 -15.59
N ASN A 84 -15.55 21.72 -14.77
CA ASN A 84 -15.92 22.17 -13.42
C ASN A 84 -16.56 21.07 -12.55
N LEU A 85 -16.16 19.81 -12.75
CA LEU A 85 -16.80 18.66 -12.12
C LEU A 85 -16.71 18.74 -10.59
N PRO A 86 -17.74 18.25 -9.87
CA PRO A 86 -17.67 18.07 -8.42
C PRO A 86 -16.47 17.19 -8.03
N TYR A 87 -15.86 17.47 -6.88
CA TYR A 87 -14.71 16.69 -6.41
C TYR A 87 -15.05 15.21 -6.16
N ALA A 88 -16.30 14.90 -5.83
CA ALA A 88 -16.79 13.53 -5.70
C ALA A 88 -16.70 12.76 -7.03
N ASP A 89 -17.11 13.39 -8.13
CA ASP A 89 -17.03 12.80 -9.47
C ASP A 89 -15.60 12.67 -9.95
N ILE A 90 -14.76 13.67 -9.68
CA ILE A 90 -13.33 13.61 -9.99
C ILE A 90 -12.68 12.45 -9.22
N ALA A 91 -13.01 12.26 -7.94
CA ALA A 91 -12.50 11.16 -7.14
C ALA A 91 -12.85 9.80 -7.76
N ARG A 92 -14.11 9.63 -8.18
CA ARG A 92 -14.58 8.42 -8.87
C ARG A 92 -13.85 8.19 -10.20
N LEU A 93 -13.69 9.21 -11.04
CA LEU A 93 -13.06 9.11 -12.36
C LEU A 93 -11.54 8.89 -12.31
N THR A 94 -10.89 9.31 -11.24
CA THR A 94 -9.42 9.24 -11.10
C THR A 94 -8.96 8.16 -10.11
N GLY A 95 -9.89 7.47 -9.44
CA GLY A 95 -9.59 6.40 -8.49
C GLY A 95 -9.11 6.90 -7.12
N TYR A 96 -9.46 8.13 -6.72
CA TYR A 96 -9.28 8.55 -5.33
C TYR A 96 -10.41 7.99 -4.46
N LYS A 97 -10.03 7.49 -3.28
CA LYS A 97 -10.99 6.89 -2.34
C LYS A 97 -11.99 7.89 -1.76
N THR A 98 -11.64 9.17 -1.72
CA THR A 98 -12.43 10.21 -1.09
C THR A 98 -12.39 11.48 -1.91
N GLU A 99 -13.45 12.28 -1.77
CA GLU A 99 -13.56 13.62 -2.33
C GLU A 99 -12.39 14.51 -1.87
N SER A 100 -12.09 14.49 -0.58
CA SER A 100 -10.96 15.25 -0.01
C SER A 100 -9.61 14.80 -0.60
N GLY A 101 -9.49 13.54 -1.02
CA GLY A 101 -8.32 13.02 -1.73
C GLY A 101 -8.13 13.67 -3.10
N ALA A 102 -9.21 13.81 -3.87
CA ALA A 102 -9.21 14.52 -5.15
C ALA A 102 -8.90 16.02 -4.98
N TRP A 103 -9.49 16.67 -3.97
CA TRP A 103 -9.19 18.06 -3.65
C TRP A 103 -7.69 18.27 -3.33
N ARG A 104 -7.11 17.43 -2.46
CA ARG A 104 -5.67 17.51 -2.12
C ARG A 104 -4.77 17.28 -3.34
N ALA A 105 -5.16 16.35 -4.21
CA ALA A 105 -4.42 16.05 -5.44
C ALA A 105 -4.38 17.26 -6.40
N ILE A 106 -5.52 17.90 -6.62
CA ILE A 106 -5.65 19.10 -7.46
C ILE A 106 -4.82 20.26 -6.89
N HIS A 107 -4.92 20.53 -5.59
CA HIS A 107 -4.15 21.60 -4.95
C HIS A 107 -2.64 21.33 -4.94
N ALA A 108 -2.23 20.06 -4.80
CA ALA A 108 -0.83 19.69 -4.90
C ALA A 108 -0.26 19.95 -6.31
N GLU A 109 -1.01 19.61 -7.36
CA GLU A 109 -0.59 19.86 -8.75
C GLU A 109 -0.54 21.35 -9.07
N ARG A 110 -1.54 22.14 -8.62
CA ARG A 110 -1.52 23.61 -8.79
C ARG A 110 -0.28 24.25 -8.18
N ARG A 111 0.06 23.88 -6.93
CA ARG A 111 1.27 24.38 -6.27
C ARG A 111 2.54 23.98 -7.01
N GLN A 112 2.55 22.79 -7.62
CA GLN A 112 3.69 22.33 -8.39
C GLN A 112 3.83 23.11 -9.70
N GLN A 113 2.73 23.38 -10.42
CA GLN A 113 2.74 24.20 -11.63
C GLN A 113 3.20 25.63 -11.35
N LEU A 114 2.73 26.25 -10.26
CA LEU A 114 3.16 27.58 -9.82
C LEU A 114 4.66 27.64 -9.46
N ARG A 115 5.27 26.52 -9.07
CA ARG A 115 6.70 26.45 -8.76
C ARG A 115 7.56 26.25 -10.01
N ILE A 116 6.98 25.78 -11.11
CA ILE A 116 7.67 25.48 -12.37
C ILE A 116 7.52 26.63 -13.36
N GLN A 117 6.47 27.43 -13.25
CA GLN A 117 6.35 28.69 -13.99
C GLN A 117 7.18 29.78 -13.28
N PRO A 118 8.16 30.42 -13.97
CA PRO A 118 8.90 31.56 -13.43
C PRO A 118 8.03 32.80 -13.26
#